data_AF-A0A7C2R2D3-F1
#
_entry.id   AF-A0A7C2R2D3-F1
#
_cell.length_a   1.000
_cell.length_b   1.000
_cell.length_c   1.000
_cell.angle_alpha   90.00
_cell.angle_beta   90.00
_cell.angle_gamma   90.00
#
_symmetry.space_group_name_H-M   'P 1'
#
loop_
_entity.id
_entity.type
_entity.pdbx_description
1 polymer ?
#
loop_
_entity_poly.entity_id
_entity_poly.type
_entity_poly.pdbx_seq_one_letter_code
_entity_poly.pdbx_strand_id
1 'polypeptide(L)'
;MVIKTTTILVLLLFTVPLCAEDTDARTFIDTWFRTNPRSAPYSLIRDELVKVSAGALAAGIPSALLLEILAEGAVKNVSAEALLAAYKARVREFQVAREALETLYRCGLQKRPFEEFATPQLLKTYSLFLRQGIPAPVMNAVHADTCRLGKDPENALQTLRTLAGIPDRRELSEEELTDLGRAILESILSPSSYTALNSFYVKAKLYNIDAHETTRLLITVLGEGKGLVRIEQELNRRGGQ
;
A
#
# COMPACT_ATOMS: atom_id res chain seq x y z
N MET A 1 -19.43 47.26 -22.49
CA MET A 1 -18.35 46.78 -21.59
C MET A 1 -18.96 45.69 -20.72
N VAL A 2 -18.75 44.42 -21.08
CA VAL A 2 -19.48 43.27 -20.51
C VAL A 2 -18.69 42.76 -19.32
N ILE A 3 -19.23 42.94 -18.12
CA ILE A 3 -18.70 42.37 -16.89
C ILE A 3 -19.06 40.88 -16.89
N LYS A 4 -18.06 40.02 -17.11
CA LYS A 4 -18.20 38.57 -17.01
C LYS A 4 -18.33 38.18 -15.54
N THR A 5 -19.51 37.71 -15.16
CA THR A 5 -19.79 37.13 -13.85
C THR A 5 -19.12 35.75 -13.79
N THR A 6 -18.00 35.66 -13.07
CA THR A 6 -17.30 34.40 -12.79
C THR A 6 -18.10 33.63 -11.75
N THR A 7 -18.86 32.62 -12.18
CA THR A 7 -19.51 31.66 -11.28
C THR A 7 -18.43 30.78 -10.63
N ILE A 8 -18.12 31.08 -9.37
CA ILE A 8 -17.29 30.22 -8.52
C ILE A 8 -18.11 28.97 -8.19
N LEU A 9 -17.80 27.86 -8.85
CA LEU A 9 -18.32 26.54 -8.51
C LEU A 9 -17.62 26.08 -7.21
N VAL A 10 -18.24 26.40 -6.07
CA VAL A 10 -17.85 25.83 -4.78
C VAL A 10 -18.19 24.35 -4.80
N LEU A 11 -17.16 23.51 -4.92
CA LEU A 11 -17.25 22.08 -4.66
C LEU A 11 -17.65 21.88 -3.20
N LEU A 12 -18.96 21.70 -2.97
CA LEU A 12 -19.50 21.20 -1.71
C LEU A 12 -18.98 19.78 -1.51
N LEU A 13 -17.89 19.69 -0.74
CA LEU A 13 -17.50 18.50 0.00
C LEU A 13 -18.71 18.05 0.81
N PHE A 14 -19.37 16.98 0.36
CA PHE A 14 -20.34 16.26 1.17
C PHE A 14 -19.61 15.68 2.38
N THR A 15 -19.63 16.42 3.48
CA THR A 15 -19.35 15.92 4.82
C THR A 15 -20.50 15.00 5.22
N VAL A 16 -20.43 13.73 4.79
CA VAL A 16 -21.28 12.68 5.35
C VAL A 16 -20.82 12.47 6.80
N PRO A 17 -21.72 12.49 7.79
CA PRO A 17 -21.34 12.14 9.16
C PRO A 17 -20.93 10.66 9.18
N LEU A 18 -19.62 10.41 9.14
CA LEU A 18 -18.96 9.13 9.40
C LEU A 18 -19.01 8.86 10.92
N CYS A 19 -20.20 8.65 11.48
CA CYS A 19 -20.37 8.35 12.91
C CYS A 19 -21.28 7.12 13.09
N ALA A 20 -20.77 5.96 12.66
CA ALA A 20 -21.01 4.63 13.22
C ALA A 20 -20.17 3.67 12.36
N GLU A 21 -19.31 2.85 12.96
CA GLU A 21 -18.85 1.64 12.26
C GLU A 21 -20.08 0.76 12.07
N ASP A 22 -20.67 0.80 10.87
CA ASP A 22 -21.71 -0.15 10.49
C ASP A 22 -21.10 -1.55 10.48
N THR A 23 -21.26 -2.26 11.61
CA THR A 23 -20.81 -3.65 11.78
C THR A 23 -21.74 -4.63 11.07
N ASP A 24 -22.94 -4.19 10.69
CA ASP A 24 -23.90 -4.98 9.92
C ASP A 24 -23.81 -4.69 8.40
N ALA A 25 -23.45 -5.72 7.64
CA ALA A 25 -23.24 -5.63 6.20
C ALA A 25 -24.50 -5.26 5.41
N ARG A 26 -25.66 -5.73 5.85
CA ARG A 26 -26.95 -5.44 5.19
C ARG A 26 -27.27 -3.96 5.33
N THR A 27 -27.19 -3.42 6.55
CA THR A 27 -27.41 -2.00 6.87
C THR A 27 -26.43 -1.10 6.11
N PHE A 28 -25.16 -1.46 6.05
CA PHE A 28 -24.14 -0.74 5.28
C PHE A 28 -24.51 -0.64 3.80
N ILE A 29 -24.78 -1.76 3.13
CA ILE A 29 -25.12 -1.77 1.70
C ILE A 29 -26.44 -1.06 1.43
N ASP A 30 -27.44 -1.24 2.29
CA ASP A 30 -28.75 -0.60 2.15
C ASP A 30 -28.65 0.91 2.28
N THR A 31 -27.81 1.38 3.20
CA THR A 31 -27.49 2.79 3.34
C THR A 31 -26.82 3.34 2.09
N TRP A 32 -25.85 2.64 1.50
CA TRP A 32 -25.26 3.06 0.23
C TRP A 32 -26.29 3.15 -0.91
N PHE A 33 -27.15 2.15 -1.10
CA PHE A 33 -28.20 2.19 -2.13
C PHE A 33 -29.20 3.34 -1.91
N ARG A 34 -29.54 3.63 -0.66
CA ARG A 34 -30.46 4.72 -0.32
C ARG A 34 -29.86 6.11 -0.51
N THR A 35 -28.56 6.26 -0.22
CA THR A 35 -27.90 7.57 -0.16
C THR A 35 -27.17 7.94 -1.46
N ASN A 36 -26.74 6.97 -2.26
CA ASN A 36 -26.03 7.22 -3.49
C ASN A 36 -26.99 7.18 -4.69
N PRO A 37 -27.23 8.32 -5.39
CA PRO A 37 -28.15 8.37 -6.53
C PRO A 37 -27.68 7.55 -7.73
N ARG A 38 -26.39 7.21 -7.81
CA ARG A 38 -25.81 6.38 -8.87
C ARG A 38 -25.86 4.88 -8.57
N SER A 39 -26.49 4.47 -7.47
CA SER A 39 -26.53 3.07 -7.04
C SER A 39 -27.52 2.21 -7.84
N ALA A 40 -28.55 2.81 -8.44
CA ALA A 40 -29.67 2.08 -9.07
C ALA A 40 -29.26 0.97 -10.09
N PRO A 41 -28.25 1.18 -10.96
CA PRO A 41 -27.79 0.15 -11.90
C PRO A 41 -27.21 -1.11 -11.23
N TYR A 42 -26.85 -1.04 -9.94
CA TYR A 42 -26.20 -2.12 -9.20
C TYR A 42 -27.18 -2.99 -8.40
N SER A 43 -28.49 -2.75 -8.52
CA SER A 43 -29.52 -3.47 -7.75
C SER A 43 -29.43 -4.99 -7.88
N LEU A 44 -29.06 -5.51 -9.06
CA LEU A 44 -28.93 -6.94 -9.32
C LEU A 44 -27.77 -7.63 -8.58
N ILE A 45 -26.75 -6.87 -8.16
CA ILE A 45 -25.59 -7.42 -7.42
C ILE A 45 -25.69 -7.18 -5.90
N ARG A 46 -26.82 -6.63 -5.43
CA ARG A 46 -26.97 -6.12 -4.06
C ARG A 46 -26.72 -7.19 -3.00
N ASP A 47 -27.31 -8.38 -3.14
CA ASP A 47 -27.16 -9.45 -2.14
C ASP A 47 -25.72 -10.01 -2.14
N GLU A 48 -25.09 -10.06 -3.30
CA GLU A 48 -23.69 -10.44 -3.45
C GLU A 48 -22.75 -9.42 -2.81
N LEU A 49 -23.05 -8.12 -2.91
CA LEU A 49 -22.33 -7.08 -2.19
C LEU A 49 -22.48 -7.29 -0.67
N VAL A 50 -23.69 -7.54 -0.16
CA VAL A 50 -23.91 -7.83 1.27
C VAL A 50 -23.08 -9.02 1.74
N LYS A 51 -23.09 -10.12 0.99
CA LYS A 51 -22.32 -11.32 1.33
C LYS A 51 -20.82 -11.05 1.41
N VAL A 52 -20.27 -10.31 0.44
CA VAL A 52 -18.83 -9.98 0.42
C VAL A 52 -18.50 -8.98 1.53
N SER A 53 -19.35 -7.98 1.77
CA SER A 53 -19.17 -7.01 2.87
C SER A 53 -19.23 -7.69 4.23
N ALA A 54 -20.10 -8.69 4.44
CA ALA A 54 -20.16 -9.43 5.70
C ALA A 54 -18.82 -10.12 6.02
N GLY A 55 -18.22 -10.78 5.03
CA GLY A 55 -16.89 -11.38 5.20
C GLY A 55 -15.78 -10.34 5.44
N ALA A 56 -15.85 -9.19 4.77
CA ALA A 56 -14.89 -8.10 4.94
C ALA A 56 -14.98 -7.46 6.33
N LEU A 57 -16.19 -7.12 6.79
CA LEU A 57 -16.43 -6.53 8.11
C LEU A 57 -16.10 -7.52 9.24
N ALA A 58 -16.39 -8.81 9.08
CA ALA A 58 -15.99 -9.84 10.04
C ALA A 58 -14.45 -10.01 10.11
N ALA A 59 -13.75 -9.79 8.98
CA ALA A 59 -12.30 -9.67 8.94
C ALA A 59 -11.80 -8.29 9.40
N GLY A 60 -12.69 -7.43 9.93
CA GLY A 60 -12.43 -6.08 10.42
C GLY A 60 -11.90 -5.11 9.37
N ILE A 61 -12.22 -5.30 8.09
CA ILE A 61 -11.96 -4.29 7.06
C ILE A 61 -12.91 -3.11 7.29
N PRO A 62 -12.43 -1.87 7.48
CA PRO A 62 -13.29 -0.72 7.74
C PRO A 62 -14.30 -0.47 6.60
N SER A 63 -15.56 -0.23 6.96
CA SER A 63 -16.65 0.05 6.01
C SER A 63 -16.36 1.25 5.11
N ALA A 64 -15.60 2.23 5.61
CA ALA A 64 -15.15 3.39 4.82
C ALA A 64 -14.35 2.98 3.57
N LEU A 65 -13.46 1.98 3.68
CA LEU A 65 -12.68 1.48 2.53
C LEU A 65 -13.57 0.71 1.55
N LEU A 66 -14.57 -0.01 2.05
CA LEU A 66 -15.56 -0.69 1.23
C LEU A 66 -16.41 0.32 0.44
N LEU A 67 -16.81 1.40 1.09
CA LEU A 67 -17.56 2.50 0.47
C LEU A 67 -16.74 3.21 -0.62
N GLU A 68 -15.44 3.41 -0.42
CA GLU A 68 -14.56 3.98 -1.46
C GLU A 68 -14.62 3.16 -2.77
N ILE A 69 -14.60 1.83 -2.69
CA ILE A 69 -14.65 0.97 -3.90
C ILE A 69 -15.99 1.16 -4.63
N LEU A 70 -17.09 1.16 -3.89
CA LEU A 70 -18.44 1.35 -4.44
C LEU A 70 -18.62 2.73 -5.06
N ALA A 71 -18.15 3.77 -4.37
CA ALA A 71 -18.19 5.15 -4.84
C ALA A 71 -17.33 5.34 -6.10
N GLU A 72 -16.11 4.80 -6.12
CA GLU A 72 -15.21 4.87 -7.28
C GLU A 72 -15.84 4.22 -8.52
N GLY A 73 -16.41 3.01 -8.37
CA GLY A 73 -17.06 2.30 -9.46
C GLY A 73 -18.29 3.04 -9.99
N ALA A 74 -19.14 3.56 -9.09
CA ALA A 74 -20.31 4.35 -9.46
C ALA A 74 -19.93 5.68 -10.12
N VAL A 75 -18.83 6.32 -9.71
CA VAL A 75 -18.32 7.53 -10.36
C VAL A 75 -17.84 7.24 -11.78
N LYS A 76 -17.20 6.09 -11.98
CA LYS A 76 -16.67 5.63 -13.27
C LYS A 76 -17.71 4.96 -14.17
N ASN A 77 -18.97 4.83 -13.72
CA ASN A 77 -20.04 4.15 -14.44
C ASN A 77 -19.67 2.74 -14.92
N VAL A 78 -18.93 1.99 -14.10
CA VAL A 78 -18.58 0.60 -14.44
C VAL A 78 -19.84 -0.27 -14.42
N SER A 79 -19.87 -1.35 -15.22
CA SER A 79 -20.99 -2.30 -15.19
C SER A 79 -21.12 -2.97 -13.82
N ALA A 80 -22.30 -3.49 -13.49
CA ALA A 80 -22.53 -4.16 -12.20
C ALA A 80 -21.61 -5.37 -12.01
N GLU A 81 -21.40 -6.16 -13.07
CA GLU A 81 -20.49 -7.30 -13.06
C GLU A 81 -19.04 -6.87 -12.79
N ALA A 82 -18.57 -5.81 -13.46
CA ALA A 82 -17.24 -5.27 -13.27
C ALA A 82 -17.06 -4.68 -11.85
N LEU A 83 -18.08 -3.99 -11.33
CA LEU A 83 -18.08 -3.49 -9.95
C LEU A 83 -17.94 -4.64 -8.97
N LEU A 84 -18.76 -5.68 -9.09
CA LEU A 84 -18.73 -6.82 -8.18
C LEU A 84 -17.39 -7.56 -8.22
N ALA A 85 -16.82 -7.74 -9.42
CA ALA A 85 -15.51 -8.36 -9.58
C ALA A 85 -14.40 -7.52 -8.92
N ALA A 86 -14.38 -6.21 -9.18
CA ALA A 86 -13.42 -5.29 -8.57
C ALA A 86 -13.58 -5.21 -7.04
N TYR A 87 -14.83 -5.21 -6.55
CA TYR A 87 -15.16 -5.21 -5.13
C TYR A 87 -14.63 -6.46 -4.43
N LYS A 88 -14.89 -7.65 -4.99
CA LYS A 88 -14.34 -8.93 -4.49
C LYS A 88 -12.80 -8.93 -4.49
N ALA A 89 -12.18 -8.43 -5.56
CA ALA A 89 -10.72 -8.38 -5.65
C ALA A 89 -10.10 -7.44 -4.61
N ARG A 90 -10.65 -6.24 -4.44
CA ARG A 90 -10.17 -5.24 -3.47
C ARG A 90 -10.42 -5.67 -2.03
N VAL A 91 -11.53 -6.36 -1.75
CA VAL A 91 -11.77 -6.97 -0.42
C VAL A 91 -10.70 -8.02 -0.10
N ARG A 92 -10.38 -8.93 -1.04
CA ARG A 92 -9.29 -9.90 -0.84
C ARG A 92 -7.94 -9.22 -0.64
N GLU A 93 -7.65 -8.17 -1.41
CA GLU A 93 -6.42 -7.37 -1.25
C GLU A 93 -6.33 -6.76 0.16
N PHE A 94 -7.42 -6.19 0.68
CA PHE A 94 -7.46 -5.69 2.04
C PHE A 94 -7.32 -6.80 3.10
N GLN A 95 -7.89 -7.98 2.88
CA GLN A 95 -7.71 -9.11 3.79
C GLN A 95 -6.23 -9.53 3.88
N VAL A 96 -5.56 -9.68 2.74
CA VAL A 96 -4.12 -10.01 2.69
C VAL A 96 -3.28 -8.90 3.34
N ALA A 97 -3.60 -7.63 3.07
CA ALA A 97 -2.91 -6.49 3.67
C ALA A 97 -3.08 -6.46 5.20
N ARG A 98 -4.27 -6.81 5.71
CA ARG A 98 -4.54 -6.90 7.14
C ARG A 98 -3.74 -8.04 7.77
N GLU A 99 -3.73 -9.23 7.16
CA GLU A 99 -2.94 -10.36 7.66
C GLU A 99 -1.45 -10.00 7.80
N ALA A 100 -0.88 -9.28 6.83
CA ALA A 100 0.49 -8.80 6.92
C ALA A 100 0.70 -7.83 8.10
N LEU A 101 -0.27 -6.94 8.36
CA LEU A 101 -0.24 -6.02 9.50
C LEU A 101 -0.32 -6.73 10.85
N GLU A 102 -1.13 -7.78 10.96
CA GLU A 102 -1.22 -8.58 12.19
C GLU A 102 0.14 -9.21 12.56
N THR A 103 0.96 -9.60 11.56
CA THR A 103 2.34 -10.07 11.81
C THR A 103 3.18 -9.00 12.51
N LEU A 104 3.06 -7.74 12.09
CA LEU A 104 3.78 -6.62 12.71
C LEU A 104 3.27 -6.34 14.14
N TYR A 105 1.96 -6.45 14.38
CA TYR A 105 1.36 -6.21 15.69
C TYR A 105 1.77 -7.23 16.74
N ARG A 106 1.93 -8.49 16.35
CA ARG A 106 2.39 -9.57 17.26
C ARG A 106 3.78 -9.34 17.85
N CYS A 107 4.58 -8.45 17.26
CA CYS A 107 5.95 -8.22 17.69
C CYS A 107 6.10 -7.42 18.99
N GLY A 108 5.02 -6.90 19.57
CA GLY A 108 5.06 -6.23 20.88
C GLY A 108 5.86 -4.90 20.91
N LEU A 109 6.36 -4.43 19.77
CA LEU A 109 7.11 -3.17 19.62
C LEU A 109 6.22 -1.92 19.60
N GLN A 110 4.93 -2.07 19.91
CA GLN A 110 3.98 -0.96 19.84
C GLN A 110 4.18 0.04 20.99
N LYS A 111 4.36 1.31 20.61
CA LYS A 111 3.77 2.42 21.38
C LYS A 111 2.30 2.51 20.99
N ARG A 112 1.43 2.74 21.98
CA ARG A 112 -0.03 2.70 21.90
C ARG A 112 -0.77 3.63 20.88
N PRO A 113 -0.19 4.56 20.08
CA PRO A 113 -1.02 5.29 19.11
C PRO A 113 -1.28 4.55 17.79
N PHE A 114 -0.64 3.41 17.52
CA PHE A 114 -0.72 2.74 16.21
C PHE A 114 -2.06 2.00 15.98
N GLU A 115 -2.81 1.72 17.06
CA GLU A 115 -4.07 0.97 17.01
C GLU A 115 -5.31 1.87 16.79
N GLU A 116 -5.29 3.11 17.27
CA GLU A 116 -6.51 3.94 17.39
C GLU A 116 -6.75 4.90 16.21
N PHE A 117 -5.72 5.27 15.44
CA PHE A 117 -5.84 6.27 14.37
C PHE A 117 -5.25 5.86 13.01
N ALA A 118 -4.53 4.73 12.92
CA ALA A 118 -3.77 4.36 11.72
C ALA A 118 -4.37 3.22 10.89
N THR A 119 -5.40 2.51 11.35
CA THR A 119 -5.86 1.24 10.74
C THR A 119 -6.32 1.38 9.28
N PRO A 120 -7.23 2.31 8.89
CA PRO A 120 -7.69 2.40 7.50
C PRO A 120 -6.58 2.89 6.54
N GLN A 121 -5.81 3.91 6.94
CA GLN A 121 -4.78 4.49 6.09
C GLN A 121 -3.58 3.57 5.93
N LEU A 122 -3.20 2.87 7.00
CA LEU A 122 -2.14 1.87 6.95
C LEU A 122 -2.59 0.67 6.13
N LEU A 123 -3.80 0.16 6.33
CA LEU A 123 -4.36 -0.92 5.53
C LEU A 123 -4.40 -0.54 4.03
N LYS A 124 -4.78 0.70 3.71
CA LYS A 124 -4.70 1.25 2.35
C LYS A 124 -3.26 1.28 1.85
N THR A 125 -2.29 1.67 2.68
CA THR A 125 -0.87 1.66 2.32
C THR A 125 -0.37 0.25 1.99
N TYR A 126 -0.72 -0.75 2.80
CA TYR A 126 -0.34 -2.15 2.53
C TYR A 126 -1.03 -2.71 1.29
N SER A 127 -2.30 -2.34 1.05
CA SER A 127 -2.98 -2.67 -0.21
C SER A 127 -2.25 -2.08 -1.42
N LEU A 128 -1.67 -0.88 -1.29
CA LEU A 128 -0.88 -0.27 -2.35
C LEU A 128 0.44 -1.01 -2.58
N PHE A 129 1.11 -1.49 -1.53
CA PHE A 129 2.31 -2.33 -1.68
C PHE A 129 2.00 -3.62 -2.44
N LEU A 130 0.88 -4.29 -2.13
CA LEU A 130 0.42 -5.47 -2.88
C LEU A 130 0.21 -5.14 -4.37
N ARG A 131 -0.42 -4.00 -4.69
CA ARG A 131 -0.63 -3.55 -6.08
C ARG A 131 0.66 -3.15 -6.78
N GLN A 132 1.60 -2.65 -6.01
CA GLN A 132 2.97 -2.44 -6.46
C GLN A 132 3.68 -3.80 -6.61
N GLY A 133 3.15 -4.92 -6.15
CA GLY A 133 3.79 -6.22 -6.36
C GLY A 133 4.90 -6.48 -5.36
N ILE A 134 4.77 -5.93 -4.16
CA ILE A 134 5.40 -6.47 -2.97
C ILE A 134 4.45 -7.54 -2.43
N PRO A 135 4.77 -8.83 -2.53
CA PRO A 135 3.88 -9.89 -2.09
C PRO A 135 3.90 -10.02 -0.55
N ALA A 136 2.84 -10.60 0.02
CA ALA A 136 2.70 -10.73 1.47
C ALA A 136 3.86 -11.49 2.16
N PRO A 137 4.46 -12.55 1.58
CA PRO A 137 5.65 -13.18 2.15
C PRO A 137 6.82 -12.21 2.37
N VAL A 138 7.08 -11.31 1.41
CA VAL A 138 8.11 -10.27 1.53
C VAL A 138 7.77 -9.29 2.66
N MET A 139 6.51 -8.85 2.76
CA MET A 139 6.07 -7.97 3.86
C MET A 139 6.28 -8.63 5.22
N ASN A 140 5.87 -9.89 5.35
CA ASN A 140 6.02 -10.67 6.57
C ASN A 140 7.50 -10.87 6.94
N ALA A 141 8.37 -11.09 5.96
CA ALA A 141 9.81 -11.20 6.20
C ALA A 141 10.41 -9.89 6.70
N VAL A 142 10.07 -8.75 6.08
CA VAL A 142 10.50 -7.41 6.53
C VAL A 142 9.99 -7.12 7.95
N HIS A 143 8.75 -7.51 8.28
CA HIS A 143 8.23 -7.41 9.64
C HIS A 143 9.04 -8.27 10.61
N ALA A 144 9.20 -9.55 10.30
CA ALA A 144 9.96 -10.47 11.15
C ALA A 144 11.39 -9.98 11.41
N ASP A 145 12.08 -9.45 10.40
CA ASP A 145 13.42 -8.87 10.56
C ASP A 145 13.39 -7.58 11.39
N THR A 146 12.39 -6.71 11.19
CA THR A 146 12.20 -5.51 12.03
C THR A 146 12.03 -5.90 13.50
N CYS A 147 11.25 -6.94 13.76
CA CYS A 147 10.98 -7.43 15.10
C CYS A 147 12.20 -8.09 15.74
N ARG A 148 12.89 -8.97 15.00
CA ARG A 148 14.15 -9.61 15.42
C ARG A 148 15.22 -8.58 15.78
N LEU A 149 15.30 -7.48 15.02
CA LEU A 149 16.26 -6.41 15.24
C LEU A 149 15.82 -5.39 16.30
N GLY A 150 14.61 -5.53 16.87
CA GLY A 150 14.06 -4.56 17.84
C GLY A 150 13.87 -3.15 17.27
N LYS A 151 13.64 -3.03 15.95
CA LYS A 151 13.51 -1.76 15.25
C LYS A 151 12.09 -1.21 15.32
N ASP A 152 11.95 0.12 15.30
CA ASP A 152 10.64 0.78 15.28
C ASP A 152 9.79 0.30 14.07
N PRO A 153 8.48 0.05 14.23
CA PRO A 153 7.57 -0.33 13.13
C PRO A 153 7.60 0.62 11.91
N GLU A 154 7.90 1.91 12.09
CA GLU A 154 8.06 2.85 10.99
C GLU A 154 9.23 2.43 10.07
N ASN A 155 10.26 1.75 10.59
CA ASN A 155 11.37 1.25 9.77
C ASN A 155 10.89 0.18 8.78
N ALA A 156 10.00 -0.73 9.21
CA ALA A 156 9.37 -1.69 8.30
C ALA A 156 8.60 -0.96 7.19
N LEU A 157 7.80 0.06 7.57
CA LEU A 157 7.02 0.83 6.61
C LEU A 157 7.93 1.55 5.59
N GLN A 158 9.01 2.18 6.02
CA GLN A 158 9.96 2.85 5.14
C GLN A 158 10.72 1.87 4.24
N THR A 159 11.08 0.69 4.75
CA THR A 159 11.67 -0.38 3.94
C THR A 159 10.70 -0.82 2.85
N LEU A 160 9.44 -1.11 3.20
CA LEU A 160 8.42 -1.50 2.22
C LEU A 160 8.14 -0.40 1.19
N ARG A 161 8.09 0.87 1.61
CA ARG A 161 7.99 2.02 0.69
C ARG A 161 9.17 2.08 -0.28
N THR A 162 10.37 1.78 0.21
CA THR A 162 11.59 1.76 -0.60
C THR A 162 11.50 0.64 -1.64
N LEU A 163 11.24 -0.60 -1.20
CA LEU A 163 11.09 -1.75 -2.11
C LEU A 163 10.00 -1.51 -3.17
N ALA A 164 8.86 -0.96 -2.77
CA ALA A 164 7.76 -0.70 -3.68
C ALA A 164 8.05 0.41 -4.71
N GLY A 165 8.98 1.33 -4.37
CA GLY A 165 9.44 2.42 -5.21
C GLY A 165 10.55 2.05 -6.20
N ILE A 166 11.05 0.81 -6.19
CA ILE A 166 12.05 0.32 -7.14
C ILE A 166 11.47 0.34 -8.57
N PRO A 167 12.12 1.00 -9.54
CA PRO A 167 11.81 0.86 -10.96
C PRO A 167 11.93 -0.60 -11.41
N ASP A 168 11.01 -1.07 -12.24
CA ASP A 168 11.04 -2.45 -12.78
C ASP A 168 11.04 -3.55 -11.70
N ARG A 169 10.55 -3.24 -10.47
CA ARG A 169 10.54 -4.19 -9.32
C ARG A 169 9.97 -5.58 -9.63
N ARG A 170 9.08 -5.69 -10.63
CA ARG A 170 8.40 -6.93 -11.00
C ARG A 170 9.34 -7.94 -11.65
N GLU A 171 10.52 -7.51 -12.05
CA GLU A 171 11.59 -8.38 -12.55
C GLU A 171 12.30 -9.09 -11.38
N LEU A 172 12.31 -8.48 -10.19
CA LEU A 172 12.96 -9.05 -9.00
C LEU A 172 12.14 -10.19 -8.38
N SER A 173 12.85 -11.22 -7.92
CA SER A 173 12.26 -12.33 -7.18
C SER A 173 11.88 -11.95 -5.75
N GLU A 174 10.99 -12.75 -5.13
CA GLU A 174 10.64 -12.57 -3.71
C GLU A 174 11.85 -12.68 -2.78
N GLU A 175 12.80 -13.55 -3.12
CA GLU A 175 14.06 -13.73 -2.38
C GLU A 175 14.91 -12.45 -2.44
N GLU A 176 15.12 -11.89 -3.63
CA GLU A 176 15.88 -10.64 -3.80
C GLU A 176 15.25 -9.45 -3.06
N LEU A 177 13.92 -9.32 -3.12
CA LEU A 177 13.21 -8.28 -2.37
C LEU A 177 13.33 -8.47 -0.86
N THR A 178 13.29 -9.72 -0.40
CA THR A 178 13.45 -10.07 1.02
C THR A 178 14.87 -9.75 1.50
N ASP A 179 15.89 -10.17 0.76
CA ASP A 179 17.29 -9.94 1.10
C ASP A 179 17.64 -8.45 1.05
N LEU A 180 17.13 -7.71 0.07
CA LEU A 180 17.28 -6.25 0.04
C LEU A 180 16.57 -5.59 1.22
N GLY A 181 15.35 -6.03 1.56
CA GLY A 181 14.62 -5.54 2.73
C GLY A 181 15.40 -5.74 4.02
N ARG A 182 15.99 -6.93 4.21
CA ARG A 182 16.86 -7.23 5.35
C ARG A 182 18.11 -6.35 5.34
N ALA A 183 18.81 -6.24 4.21
CA ALA A 183 20.01 -5.43 4.08
C ALA A 183 19.76 -3.95 4.41
N ILE A 184 18.61 -3.40 3.99
CA ILE A 184 18.18 -2.04 4.36
C ILE A 184 17.99 -1.92 5.87
N LEU A 185 17.26 -2.87 6.47
CA LEU A 185 17.00 -2.90 7.90
C LEU A 185 18.28 -3.12 8.72
N GLU A 186 19.28 -3.84 8.23
CA GLU A 186 20.53 -4.06 8.95
C GLU A 186 21.56 -2.95 8.70
N SER A 187 21.36 -2.13 7.67
CA SER A 187 22.28 -1.07 7.30
C SER A 187 22.43 0.01 8.38
N ILE A 188 23.55 0.73 8.28
CA ILE A 188 23.85 1.94 9.07
C ILE A 188 23.02 3.16 8.65
N LEU A 189 22.22 3.05 7.59
CA LEU A 189 21.46 4.19 7.05
C LEU A 189 20.31 4.55 7.99
N SER A 190 20.04 5.85 8.10
CA SER A 190 18.81 6.30 8.75
C SER A 190 17.58 5.91 7.92
N PRO A 191 16.43 5.63 8.54
CA PRO A 191 15.18 5.31 7.82
C PRO A 191 14.76 6.39 6.82
N SER A 192 15.03 7.65 7.14
CA SER A 192 14.80 8.79 6.24
C SER A 192 15.60 8.74 4.93
N SER A 193 16.67 7.94 4.90
CA SER A 193 17.56 7.79 3.74
C SER A 193 17.22 6.58 2.86
N TYR A 194 16.32 5.68 3.29
CA TYR A 194 16.04 4.44 2.56
C TYR A 194 15.51 4.71 1.15
N THR A 195 14.61 5.68 1.00
CA THR A 195 14.02 6.04 -0.31
C THR A 195 15.05 6.59 -1.30
N ALA A 196 16.20 7.09 -0.84
CA ALA A 196 17.29 7.50 -1.72
C ALA A 196 17.85 6.32 -2.52
N LEU A 197 17.70 5.08 -2.04
CA LEU A 197 18.12 3.88 -2.77
C LEU A 197 17.41 3.71 -4.11
N ASN A 198 16.18 4.23 -4.24
CA ASN A 198 15.43 4.19 -5.50
C ASN A 198 16.13 5.01 -6.60
N SER A 199 16.84 6.07 -6.24
CA SER A 199 17.61 6.87 -7.20
C SER A 199 18.78 6.10 -7.82
N PHE A 200 19.33 5.12 -7.10
CA PHE A 200 20.41 4.28 -7.60
C PHE A 200 19.94 3.30 -8.68
N TYR A 201 18.69 2.82 -8.60
CA TYR A 201 18.10 2.04 -9.71
C TYR A 201 17.90 2.89 -10.96
N VAL A 202 17.44 4.13 -10.81
CA VAL A 202 17.32 5.06 -11.95
C VAL A 202 18.69 5.32 -12.58
N LYS A 203 19.71 5.55 -11.76
CA LYS A 203 21.09 5.77 -12.22
C LYS A 203 21.69 4.52 -12.87
N ALA A 204 21.50 3.34 -12.28
CA ALA A 204 21.97 2.07 -12.83
C ALA A 204 21.39 1.80 -14.21
N LYS A 205 20.10 2.10 -14.42
CA LYS A 205 19.45 2.00 -15.72
C LYS A 205 20.09 2.90 -16.79
N LEU A 206 20.56 4.10 -16.44
CA LEU A 206 21.32 4.97 -17.35
C LEU A 206 22.67 4.36 -17.76
N TYR A 207 23.21 3.46 -16.95
CA TYR A 207 24.42 2.71 -17.21
C TYR A 207 24.16 1.31 -17.82
N ASN A 208 22.91 1.01 -18.22
CA ASN A 208 22.50 -0.31 -18.71
C ASN A 208 22.78 -1.46 -17.72
N ILE A 209 22.78 -1.16 -16.41
CA ILE A 209 22.86 -2.17 -15.36
C ILE A 209 21.43 -2.55 -14.98
N ASP A 210 21.11 -3.84 -15.04
CA ASP A 210 19.77 -4.34 -14.75
C ASP A 210 19.40 -4.27 -13.26
N ALA A 211 18.12 -4.50 -12.96
CA ALA A 211 17.60 -4.44 -11.60
C ALA A 211 18.21 -5.53 -10.68
N HIS A 212 18.49 -6.73 -11.19
CA HIS A 212 19.07 -7.84 -10.41
C HIS A 212 20.51 -7.53 -9.98
N GLU A 213 21.33 -7.03 -10.91
CA GLU A 213 22.69 -6.61 -10.62
C GLU A 213 22.74 -5.42 -9.67
N THR A 214 21.85 -4.43 -9.87
CA THR A 214 21.71 -3.30 -8.95
C THR A 214 21.33 -3.77 -7.54
N THR A 215 20.40 -4.71 -7.43
CA THR A 215 19.95 -5.29 -6.16
C THR A 215 21.09 -5.99 -5.42
N ARG A 216 21.84 -6.85 -6.12
CA ARG A 216 23.03 -7.54 -5.55
C ARG A 216 24.09 -6.57 -5.07
N LEU A 217 24.35 -5.50 -5.82
CA LEU A 217 25.27 -4.43 -5.43
C LEU A 217 24.82 -3.76 -4.15
N LEU A 218 23.54 -3.35 -4.06
CA LEU A 218 23.00 -2.70 -2.87
C LEU A 218 23.08 -3.62 -1.65
N ILE A 219 22.65 -4.88 -1.77
CA ILE A 219 22.73 -5.87 -0.68
C ILE A 219 24.17 -5.99 -0.18
N THR A 220 25.13 -6.13 -1.09
CA THR A 220 26.55 -6.27 -0.73
C THR A 220 27.06 -5.04 0.00
N VAL A 221 26.85 -3.85 -0.56
CA VAL A 221 27.39 -2.60 0.01
C VAL A 221 26.75 -2.28 1.36
N LEU A 222 25.44 -2.50 1.51
CA LEU A 222 24.74 -2.29 2.78
C LEU A 222 25.17 -3.33 3.83
N GLY A 223 25.34 -4.60 3.43
CA GLY A 223 25.80 -5.67 4.32
C GLY A 223 27.23 -5.49 4.82
N GLU A 224 28.10 -4.81 4.05
CA GLU A 224 29.43 -4.39 4.49
C GLU A 224 29.40 -3.16 5.45
N GLY A 225 28.21 -2.65 5.80
CA GLY A 225 28.05 -1.47 6.64
C GLY A 225 28.44 -0.17 5.94
N LYS A 226 28.50 -0.14 4.61
CA LYS A 226 28.89 1.04 3.84
C LYS A 226 27.67 1.87 3.43
N GLY A 227 27.85 3.19 3.33
CA GLY A 227 26.77 4.14 3.05
C GLY A 227 26.53 4.43 1.56
N LEU A 228 25.62 5.38 1.30
CA LEU A 228 25.18 5.79 -0.05
C LEU A 228 26.34 6.21 -0.98
N VAL A 229 27.37 6.85 -0.43
CA VAL A 229 28.55 7.28 -1.21
C VAL A 229 29.25 6.08 -1.84
N ARG A 230 29.34 4.94 -1.14
CA ARG A 230 29.98 3.74 -1.69
C ARG A 230 29.14 3.12 -2.80
N ILE A 231 27.82 3.10 -2.63
CA ILE A 231 26.89 2.63 -3.67
C ILE A 231 27.12 3.45 -4.95
N GLU A 232 27.19 4.77 -4.81
CA GLU A 232 27.42 5.67 -5.93
C GLU A 232 28.76 5.41 -6.64
N GLN A 233 29.85 5.25 -5.87
CA GLN A 233 31.18 4.95 -6.41
C GLN A 233 31.17 3.65 -7.22
N GLU A 234 30.53 2.60 -6.69
CA GLU A 234 30.49 1.29 -7.34
C GLU A 234 29.64 1.31 -8.62
N LEU A 235 28.53 2.05 -8.63
CA LEU A 235 27.75 2.27 -9.85
C LEU A 235 28.52 3.05 -10.91
N ASN A 236 29.22 4.13 -10.53
CA ASN A 236 30.05 4.89 -11.46
C ASN A 236 31.19 4.03 -12.03
N ARG A 237 31.79 3.15 -11.21
CA ARG A 237 32.86 2.23 -11.64
C ARG A 237 32.37 1.26 -12.72
N ARG A 238 31.12 0.79 -12.62
CA ARG A 238 30.51 -0.14 -13.59
C ARG A 238 30.00 0.57 -14.83
N GLY A 239 29.38 1.74 -14.68
CA GLY A 239 28.86 2.52 -15.80
C GLY A 239 29.90 3.28 -16.63
N GLY A 240 31.12 3.42 -16.10
CA GLY A 240 32.27 3.94 -16.85
C GLY A 240 33.05 2.89 -17.64
N GLN A 241 32.61 1.63 -17.60
CA GLN A 241 33.11 0.52 -18.44
C GLN A 241 32.23 0.37 -19.67
#